data_AF-W9HG66-F1
#
_entry.id   AF-W9HG66-F1
#
_cell.length_a   1.000
_cell.length_b   1.000
_cell.length_c   1.000
_cell.angle_alpha   90.00
_cell.angle_beta   90.00
_cell.angle_gamma   90.00
#
_symmetry.space_group_name_H-M   'P 1'
#
loop_
_entity.id
_entity.type
_entity.pdbx_description
1 polymer ?
#
loop_
_entity_poly.entity_id
_entity_poly.type
_entity_poly.pdbx_seq_one_letter_code
_entity_poly.pdbx_strand_id
1 'polypeptide(L)'
;CHTLRVRTFTSNLHASAPFHGLFQRQYFSGSILVKQTRNLGLAMNGHGDLNNFHAGRAAIKLAADPAYSYQSLAIDFDEDDVGIREQYRPFLFDGSPSTDDWISELELSTAIKMVQSEILDKGLDRLRILVLYGSLRIRSYSRLLAYEAARILFRLGCDVRVYDPAGLPQKDDVQHCHPKVKELRELSKWSDGHVWVSPEQHGNLTGIFKQQIDWIPLSSGSVRPTQ
;
A
#
# COMPACT_ATOMS: atom_id res chain seq x y z
N CYS A 1 -15.69 36.25 -30.08
CA CYS A 1 -16.44 36.78 -28.92
C CYS A 1 -16.83 35.62 -28.04
N HIS A 2 -16.46 35.46 -26.77
CA HIS A 2 -15.80 36.31 -25.80
C HIS A 2 -14.84 35.44 -24.97
N THR A 3 -13.67 35.99 -24.68
CA THR A 3 -12.62 35.41 -23.83
C THR A 3 -12.80 36.00 -22.43
N LEU A 4 -12.85 35.17 -21.38
CA LEU A 4 -12.71 35.64 -20.00
C LEU A 4 -11.37 35.17 -19.42
N ARG A 5 -10.60 36.17 -18.99
CA ARG A 5 -9.22 36.15 -18.53
C ARG A 5 -9.27 36.55 -17.05
N VAL A 6 -8.61 35.81 -16.16
CA VAL A 6 -8.31 36.31 -14.81
C VAL A 6 -6.82 36.17 -14.57
N ARG A 7 -6.20 37.31 -14.23
CA ARG A 7 -4.77 37.49 -13.95
C ARG A 7 -4.48 37.31 -12.45
N THR A 8 -3.30 36.75 -12.21
CA THR A 8 -2.45 36.67 -11.01
C THR A 8 -2.25 37.97 -10.22
N PHE A 9 -1.89 37.86 -8.93
CA PHE A 9 -0.85 38.71 -8.31
C PHE A 9 -0.08 37.97 -7.20
N THR A 10 1.25 38.11 -7.26
CA THR A 10 2.28 37.66 -6.31
C THR A 10 2.67 38.79 -5.35
N SER A 11 3.13 38.47 -4.14
CA SER A 11 4.04 39.35 -3.39
C SER A 11 5.00 38.56 -2.47
N ASN A 12 6.30 38.81 -2.68
CA ASN A 12 7.40 38.57 -1.74
C ASN A 12 7.52 39.77 -0.79
N LEU A 13 7.99 39.58 0.44
CA LEU A 13 8.86 40.52 1.18
C LEU A 13 9.42 39.88 2.48
N HIS A 14 10.54 40.41 2.94
CA HIS A 14 11.58 39.79 3.77
C HIS A 14 11.62 40.41 5.20
N ALA A 15 12.18 39.65 6.15
CA ALA A 15 13.01 40.06 7.31
C ALA A 15 12.43 40.55 8.68
N SER A 16 13.18 40.13 9.71
CA SER A 16 13.53 40.73 11.03
C SER A 16 12.73 40.45 12.33
N ALA A 17 13.26 39.50 13.13
CA ALA A 17 13.82 39.64 14.51
C ALA A 17 12.96 40.09 15.74
N PRO A 18 13.40 39.77 16.99
CA PRO A 18 12.55 39.22 18.08
C PRO A 18 12.46 40.11 19.34
N PHE A 19 11.58 39.76 20.30
CA PHE A 19 11.61 40.33 21.66
C PHE A 19 11.34 39.30 22.78
N HIS A 20 12.25 39.31 23.76
CA HIS A 20 12.25 38.61 25.04
C HIS A 20 11.42 39.39 26.09
N GLY A 21 10.82 38.70 27.08
CA GLY A 21 10.22 39.37 28.24
C GLY A 21 9.67 38.42 29.31
N LEU A 22 10.44 38.24 30.38
CA LEU A 22 10.22 37.38 31.54
C LEU A 22 9.23 37.97 32.57
N PHE A 23 8.48 37.07 33.23
CA PHE A 23 8.07 37.02 34.65
C PHE A 23 7.66 38.30 35.41
N GLN A 24 6.44 38.27 35.97
CA GLN A 24 6.28 38.47 37.41
C GLN A 24 4.97 37.86 37.97
N ARG A 25 5.11 37.05 39.03
CA ARG A 25 4.04 36.54 39.90
C ARG A 25 3.57 37.66 40.83
N GLN A 26 2.26 37.83 40.99
CA GLN A 26 1.68 38.28 42.25
C GLN A 26 0.46 37.44 42.61
N TYR A 27 0.51 36.92 43.83
CA TYR A 27 -0.54 36.15 44.48
C TYR A 27 -1.64 37.10 44.98
N PHE A 28 -2.91 36.75 44.77
CA PHE A 28 -3.99 37.20 45.66
C PHE A 28 -4.97 36.06 45.95
N SER A 29 -5.19 35.89 47.25
CA SER A 29 -6.12 34.98 47.90
C SER A 29 -7.57 35.40 47.65
N GLY A 30 -8.46 34.43 47.40
CA GLY A 30 -9.89 34.68 47.25
C GLY A 30 -10.69 33.38 47.12
N SER A 31 -11.17 32.87 48.25
CA SER A 31 -12.13 31.77 48.33
C SER A 31 -13.51 32.24 47.88
N ILE A 32 -14.09 31.66 46.83
CA ILE A 32 -15.52 31.79 46.52
C ILE A 32 -16.15 30.43 46.18
N LEU A 33 -17.23 30.21 46.92
CA LEU A 33 -18.18 29.11 47.00
C LEU A 33 -18.65 28.55 45.64
N VAL A 34 -18.63 27.23 45.53
CA VAL A 34 -19.23 26.44 44.44
C VAL A 34 -20.74 26.71 44.37
N LYS A 35 -21.21 27.25 43.23
CA LYS A 35 -22.61 27.11 42.80
C LYS A 35 -22.68 26.09 41.68
N GLN A 36 -23.31 24.97 41.99
CA GLN A 36 -23.60 23.87 41.10
C GLN A 36 -24.58 24.33 40.01
N THR A 37 -24.09 24.57 38.81
CA THR A 37 -24.91 24.81 37.63
C THR A 37 -25.42 23.47 37.12
N ARG A 38 -26.75 23.34 37.00
CA ARG A 38 -27.43 22.18 36.42
C ARG A 38 -26.94 21.98 34.97
N ASN A 39 -26.16 20.93 34.74
CA ASN A 39 -25.92 20.42 33.39
C ASN A 39 -27.22 19.78 32.88
N LEU A 40 -27.92 20.48 31.99
CA LEU A 40 -28.80 19.83 31.02
C LEU A 40 -27.90 19.09 30.05
N GLY A 41 -27.56 17.85 30.40
CA GLY A 41 -26.89 16.91 29.51
C GLY A 41 -27.84 16.50 28.39
N LEU A 42 -27.82 17.23 27.28
CA LEU A 42 -28.20 16.67 26.00
C LEU A 42 -27.12 15.64 25.62
N ALA A 43 -27.37 14.38 25.96
CA ALA A 43 -26.61 13.28 25.38
C ALA A 43 -26.95 13.27 23.88
N MET A 44 -26.03 13.77 23.05
CA MET A 44 -26.09 13.50 21.62
C MET A 44 -25.86 12.00 21.45
N ASN A 45 -26.91 11.25 21.16
CA ASN A 45 -26.77 9.89 20.67
C ASN A 45 -25.88 9.97 19.42
N GLY A 46 -24.77 9.23 19.39
CA GLY A 46 -23.71 9.28 18.35
C GLY A 46 -24.15 8.92 16.91
N HIS A 47 -25.45 8.99 16.62
CA HIS A 47 -26.02 8.97 15.28
C HIS A 47 -25.76 10.31 14.60
N GLY A 48 -24.59 10.43 13.97
CA GLY A 48 -24.29 11.55 13.09
C GLY A 48 -22.81 11.92 12.96
N ASP A 49 -21.91 11.29 13.72
CA ASP A 49 -20.48 11.51 13.55
C ASP A 49 -19.93 10.66 12.39
N LEU A 50 -18.92 11.17 11.67
CA LEU A 50 -18.24 10.48 10.56
C LEU A 50 -17.58 9.17 11.01
N ASN A 51 -17.39 8.99 12.32
CA ASN A 51 -16.84 7.79 12.96
C ASN A 51 -17.93 6.91 13.62
N ASN A 52 -19.08 6.71 12.97
CA ASN A 52 -20.16 5.89 13.50
C ASN A 52 -19.77 4.39 13.58
N PHE A 53 -19.21 3.95 14.72
CA PHE A 53 -18.90 2.54 15.00
C PHE A 53 -20.12 1.70 15.41
N HIS A 54 -21.30 2.30 15.62
CA HIS A 54 -22.49 1.55 16.06
C HIS A 54 -23.01 0.54 15.03
N ALA A 55 -22.65 0.70 13.74
CA ALA A 55 -22.98 -0.24 12.67
C ALA A 55 -21.90 -1.31 12.42
N GLY A 56 -20.80 -1.29 13.17
CA GLY A 56 -19.71 -2.25 13.02
C GLY A 56 -20.09 -3.63 13.56
N ARG A 57 -19.87 -4.70 12.78
CA ARG A 57 -19.94 -6.07 13.31
C ARG A 57 -18.85 -6.25 14.37
N ALA A 58 -19.15 -6.94 15.47
CA ALA A 58 -18.15 -7.30 16.46
C ALA A 58 -17.03 -8.12 15.78
N ALA A 59 -15.78 -7.65 15.89
CA ALA A 59 -14.64 -8.33 15.31
C ALA A 59 -14.42 -9.68 16.03
N ILE A 60 -14.48 -10.77 15.28
CA ILE A 60 -14.13 -12.09 15.79
C ILE A 60 -12.61 -12.12 15.94
N LYS A 61 -12.11 -12.29 17.16
CA LYS A 61 -10.69 -12.50 17.40
C LYS A 61 -10.33 -13.92 16.99
N LEU A 62 -9.58 -14.05 15.90
CA LEU A 62 -9.01 -15.33 15.49
C LEU A 62 -7.92 -15.71 16.49
N ALA A 63 -7.94 -16.96 16.96
CA ALA A 63 -6.88 -17.49 17.80
C ALA A 63 -5.72 -17.93 16.91
N ALA A 64 -4.51 -17.47 17.23
CA ALA A 64 -3.30 -17.92 16.55
C ALA A 64 -3.08 -19.41 16.83
N ASP A 65 -2.70 -20.16 15.80
CA ASP A 65 -2.28 -21.55 15.88
C ASP A 65 -0.78 -21.57 16.20
N PRO A 66 -0.36 -22.01 17.41
CA PRO A 66 1.04 -21.99 17.81
C PRO A 66 1.94 -22.81 16.87
N ALA A 67 1.38 -23.83 16.22
CA ALA A 67 2.14 -24.70 15.31
C ALA A 67 2.55 -24.00 14.01
N TYR A 68 1.85 -22.93 13.60
CA TYR A 68 2.11 -22.18 12.36
C TYR A 68 2.52 -20.72 12.63
N SER A 69 2.62 -20.34 13.90
CA SER A 69 3.01 -18.99 14.30
C SER A 69 4.44 -18.69 13.85
N TYR A 70 4.66 -17.50 13.29
CA TYR A 70 5.98 -17.01 12.83
C TYR A 70 6.67 -17.87 11.75
N GLN A 71 5.97 -18.84 11.16
CA GLN A 71 6.51 -19.61 10.04
C GLN A 71 6.55 -18.77 8.75
N SER A 72 7.33 -19.24 7.78
CA SER A 72 7.35 -18.72 6.43
C SER A 72 7.32 -19.89 5.44
N LEU A 73 6.54 -19.72 4.38
CA LEU A 73 6.47 -20.63 3.24
C LEU A 73 7.15 -20.03 2.01
N ALA A 74 8.03 -19.03 2.22
CA ALA A 74 8.78 -18.35 1.18
C ALA A 74 9.55 -19.34 0.30
N ILE A 75 9.78 -18.97 -0.96
CA ILE A 75 10.59 -19.77 -1.87
C ILE A 75 12.04 -19.67 -1.40
N ASP A 76 12.66 -20.82 -1.13
CA ASP A 76 14.05 -20.91 -0.71
C ASP A 76 14.99 -20.44 -1.83
N PHE A 77 16.15 -19.92 -1.44
CA PHE A 77 17.12 -19.37 -2.39
C PHE A 77 17.56 -20.39 -3.44
N ASP A 78 17.72 -21.66 -3.05
CA ASP A 78 18.19 -22.73 -3.93
C ASP A 78 17.11 -23.20 -4.93
N GLU A 79 15.83 -22.98 -4.60
CA GLU A 79 14.69 -23.30 -5.47
C GLU A 79 14.29 -22.10 -6.36
N ASP A 80 14.84 -20.92 -6.08
CA ASP A 80 14.48 -19.68 -6.72
C ASP A 80 15.35 -19.39 -7.95
N ASP A 81 14.72 -19.13 -9.11
CA ASP A 81 15.46 -18.75 -10.31
C ASP A 81 16.16 -17.40 -10.09
N VAL A 82 17.49 -17.40 -10.22
CA VAL A 82 18.34 -16.24 -9.96
C VAL A 82 17.94 -15.03 -10.81
N GLY A 83 17.60 -15.25 -12.10
CA GLY A 83 17.19 -14.17 -13.00
C GLY A 83 15.86 -13.56 -12.60
N ILE A 84 14.87 -14.39 -12.22
CA ILE A 84 13.58 -13.93 -11.72
C ILE A 84 13.75 -13.18 -10.40
N ARG A 85 14.59 -13.70 -9.50
CA ARG A 85 14.85 -13.09 -8.19
C ARG A 85 15.46 -11.70 -8.33
N GLU A 86 16.50 -11.57 -9.15
CA GLU A 86 17.17 -10.29 -9.38
C GLU A 86 16.26 -9.27 -10.09
N GLN A 87 15.51 -9.72 -11.10
CA GLN A 87 14.71 -8.82 -11.93
C GLN A 87 13.39 -8.39 -11.25
N TYR A 88 12.67 -9.33 -10.63
CA TYR A 88 11.29 -9.12 -10.20
C TYR A 88 11.10 -9.13 -8.69
N ARG A 89 12.14 -9.46 -7.91
CA ARG A 89 12.05 -9.50 -6.43
C ARG A 89 13.03 -8.54 -5.74
N PRO A 90 13.04 -7.23 -6.11
CA PRO A 90 13.88 -6.24 -5.44
C PRO A 90 13.46 -5.96 -3.98
N PHE A 91 12.36 -6.57 -3.53
CA PHE A 91 11.86 -6.48 -2.16
C PHE A 91 12.51 -7.51 -1.21
N LEU A 92 13.27 -8.46 -1.75
CA LEU A 92 14.03 -9.42 -0.95
C LEU A 92 15.34 -8.78 -0.51
N PHE A 93 15.61 -8.83 0.79
CA PHE A 93 16.89 -8.41 1.34
C PHE A 93 17.91 -9.54 1.18
N ASP A 94 19.12 -9.19 0.74
CA ASP A 94 20.29 -10.06 0.60
C ASP A 94 21.11 -10.18 1.89
N GLY A 95 20.87 -9.29 2.86
CA GLY A 95 21.55 -9.26 4.16
C GLY A 95 20.89 -10.09 5.27
N SER A 96 21.53 -10.08 6.45
CA SER A 96 20.91 -10.59 7.68
C SER A 96 19.56 -9.92 7.90
N PRO A 97 18.50 -10.67 8.27
CA PRO A 97 17.24 -10.06 8.66
C PRO A 97 17.51 -8.98 9.71
N SER A 98 17.03 -7.76 9.47
CA SER A 98 17.12 -6.71 10.46
C SER A 98 16.41 -7.19 11.72
N THR A 99 16.96 -6.88 12.90
CA THR A 99 16.30 -7.13 14.19
C THR A 99 14.92 -6.47 14.35
N ASP A 100 14.50 -5.64 13.38
CA ASP A 100 13.24 -4.90 13.35
C ASP A 100 12.40 -5.23 12.09
N ASP A 101 12.36 -6.49 11.68
CA ASP A 101 11.50 -6.91 10.57
C ASP A 101 10.07 -7.21 11.06
N TRP A 102 9.21 -6.19 11.04
CA TRP A 102 7.81 -6.31 11.45
C TRP A 102 7.03 -7.38 10.67
N ILE A 103 7.41 -7.69 9.42
CA ILE A 103 6.75 -8.73 8.63
C ILE A 103 7.01 -10.10 9.23
N SER A 104 8.20 -10.37 9.75
CA SER A 104 8.51 -11.62 10.44
C SER A 104 7.69 -11.78 11.72
N GLU A 105 7.28 -10.68 12.35
CA GLU A 105 6.46 -10.65 13.56
C GLU A 105 4.94 -10.73 13.29
N LEU A 106 4.51 -10.63 12.03
CA LEU A 106 3.09 -10.72 11.69
C LEU A 106 2.51 -12.10 12.06
N GLU A 107 1.38 -12.06 12.77
CA GLU A 107 0.56 -13.23 13.06
C GLU A 107 -0.21 -13.61 11.78
N LEU A 108 0.25 -14.67 11.11
CA LEU A 108 -0.30 -15.18 9.85
C LEU A 108 -0.60 -16.68 9.93
N SER A 109 -0.68 -17.27 11.13
CA SER A 109 -0.74 -18.72 11.34
C SER A 109 -1.90 -19.36 10.58
N THR A 110 -3.07 -18.69 10.56
CA THR A 110 -4.26 -19.20 9.88
C THR A 110 -4.06 -19.23 8.37
N ALA A 111 -3.51 -18.16 7.79
CA ALA A 111 -3.25 -18.07 6.37
C ALA A 111 -2.17 -19.06 5.92
N ILE A 112 -1.08 -19.17 6.71
CA ILE A 112 -0.01 -20.15 6.47
C ILE A 112 -0.57 -21.57 6.48
N LYS A 113 -1.36 -21.93 7.49
CA LYS A 113 -2.01 -23.24 7.58
C LYS A 113 -2.87 -23.53 6.36
N MET A 114 -3.67 -22.55 5.92
CA MET A 114 -4.50 -22.70 4.72
C MET A 114 -3.65 -22.91 3.46
N VAL A 115 -2.57 -22.15 3.27
CA VAL A 115 -1.68 -22.33 2.10
C VAL A 115 -1.01 -23.70 2.16
N GLN A 116 -0.50 -24.11 3.33
CA GLN A 116 0.12 -25.41 3.52
C GLN A 116 -0.86 -26.54 3.15
N SER A 117 -2.06 -26.56 3.75
CA SER A 117 -2.99 -27.68 3.58
C SER A 117 -3.72 -27.68 2.23
N GLU A 118 -4.00 -26.51 1.67
CA GLU A 118 -4.80 -26.39 0.44
C GLU A 118 -3.96 -26.32 -0.83
N ILE A 119 -2.68 -25.96 -0.75
CA ILE A 119 -1.83 -25.77 -1.92
C ILE A 119 -0.64 -26.72 -1.85
N LEU A 120 0.22 -26.57 -0.85
CA LEU A 120 1.52 -27.26 -0.81
C LEU A 120 1.39 -28.77 -0.55
N ASP A 121 0.61 -29.18 0.44
CA ASP A 121 0.38 -30.60 0.78
C ASP A 121 -0.35 -31.35 -0.34
N LYS A 122 -1.13 -30.63 -1.15
CA LYS A 122 -1.83 -31.18 -2.31
C LYS A 122 -0.97 -31.21 -3.58
N GLY A 123 0.25 -30.68 -3.53
CA GLY A 123 1.16 -30.58 -4.68
C GLY A 123 0.63 -29.68 -5.79
N LEU A 124 -0.18 -28.66 -5.46
CA LEU A 124 -0.63 -27.65 -6.41
C LEU A 124 0.44 -26.59 -6.62
N ASP A 125 0.39 -25.94 -7.79
CA ASP A 125 1.27 -24.81 -8.08
C ASP A 125 1.01 -23.63 -7.11
N ARG A 126 2.09 -22.95 -6.73
CA ARG A 126 2.01 -21.73 -5.91
C ARG A 126 1.22 -20.65 -6.65
N LEU A 127 0.47 -19.85 -5.91
CA LEU A 127 -0.25 -18.71 -6.47
C LEU A 127 0.74 -17.67 -7.02
N ARG A 128 0.52 -17.27 -8.27
CA ARG A 128 1.38 -16.32 -8.98
C ARG A 128 0.77 -14.92 -8.88
N ILE A 129 1.46 -14.01 -8.21
CA ILE A 129 0.96 -12.65 -7.97
C ILE A 129 1.84 -11.63 -8.68
N LEU A 130 1.24 -10.83 -9.56
CA LEU A 130 1.89 -9.67 -10.17
C LEU A 130 1.58 -8.41 -9.36
N VAL A 131 2.62 -7.67 -8.99
CA VAL A 131 2.49 -6.41 -8.25
C VAL A 131 2.85 -5.24 -9.16
N LEU A 132 1.95 -4.27 -9.26
CA LEU A 132 2.11 -3.04 -10.03
C LEU A 132 2.09 -1.82 -9.09
N TYR A 133 2.96 -0.83 -9.35
CA TYR A 133 2.99 0.41 -8.57
C TYR A 133 2.95 1.67 -9.46
N GLY A 134 2.42 2.77 -8.91
CA GLY A 134 2.05 3.98 -9.65
C GLY A 134 3.02 5.17 -9.59
N SER A 135 4.27 5.00 -9.16
CA SER A 135 5.19 6.15 -9.05
C SER A 135 6.65 5.77 -9.26
N LEU A 136 7.31 6.52 -10.16
CA LEU A 136 8.73 6.44 -10.51
C LEU A 136 9.61 7.44 -9.73
N ARG A 137 9.06 8.12 -8.72
CA ARG A 137 9.86 9.02 -7.87
C ARG A 137 10.96 8.22 -7.16
N ILE A 138 12.11 8.85 -6.95
CA ILE A 138 13.24 8.26 -6.20
C ILE A 138 12.76 7.71 -4.85
N ARG A 139 12.00 8.52 -4.10
CA ARG A 139 11.26 8.08 -2.91
C ARG A 139 9.77 7.95 -3.23
N SER A 140 9.34 6.71 -3.48
CA SER A 140 7.98 6.38 -3.91
C SER A 140 7.29 5.53 -2.84
N TYR A 141 6.35 6.13 -2.09
CA TYR A 141 5.62 5.40 -1.03
C TYR A 141 4.75 4.27 -1.57
N SER A 142 4.17 4.42 -2.76
CA SER A 142 3.44 3.33 -3.41
C SER A 142 4.36 2.17 -3.77
N ARG A 143 5.61 2.43 -4.16
CA ARG A 143 6.60 1.37 -4.41
C ARG A 143 7.02 0.67 -3.12
N LEU A 144 7.28 1.44 -2.06
CA LEU A 144 7.61 0.86 -0.74
C LEU A 144 6.45 0.00 -0.22
N LEU A 145 5.21 0.48 -0.28
CA LEU A 145 4.03 -0.29 0.11
C LEU A 145 3.84 -1.55 -0.76
N ALA A 146 4.09 -1.45 -2.07
CA ALA A 146 4.07 -2.60 -2.96
C ALA A 146 5.11 -3.66 -2.56
N TYR A 147 6.31 -3.25 -2.13
CA TYR A 147 7.33 -4.17 -1.64
C TYR A 147 6.94 -4.83 -0.32
N GLU A 148 6.36 -4.08 0.63
CA GLU A 148 5.87 -4.68 1.88
C GLU A 148 4.74 -5.68 1.63
N ALA A 149 3.79 -5.37 0.74
CA ALA A 149 2.77 -6.32 0.31
C ALA A 149 3.37 -7.56 -0.37
N ALA A 150 4.37 -7.37 -1.23
CA ALA A 150 5.08 -8.46 -1.89
C ALA A 150 5.81 -9.37 -0.89
N ARG A 151 6.47 -8.79 0.13
CA ARG A 151 7.14 -9.55 1.19
C ARG A 151 6.17 -10.37 2.03
N ILE A 152 4.99 -9.84 2.36
CA ILE A 152 3.94 -10.59 3.07
C ILE A 152 3.45 -11.77 2.22
N LEU A 153 3.12 -11.53 0.95
CA LEU A 153 2.64 -12.57 0.04
C LEU A 153 3.71 -13.64 -0.24
N PHE A 154 4.96 -13.22 -0.38
CA PHE A 154 6.09 -14.12 -0.53
C PHE A 154 6.27 -14.98 0.74
N ARG A 155 6.18 -14.38 1.93
CA ARG A 155 6.20 -15.11 3.21
C ARG A 155 5.08 -16.14 3.32
N LEU A 156 3.89 -15.86 2.77
CA LEU A 156 2.76 -16.78 2.72
C LEU A 156 2.96 -17.92 1.70
N GLY A 157 3.96 -17.83 0.82
CA GLY A 157 4.30 -18.88 -0.15
C GLY A 157 3.83 -18.64 -1.58
N CYS A 158 3.41 -17.43 -1.92
CA CYS A 158 3.13 -17.05 -3.31
C CYS A 158 4.42 -16.84 -4.12
N ASP A 159 4.39 -17.15 -5.42
CA ASP A 159 5.39 -16.62 -6.36
C ASP A 159 4.99 -15.18 -6.69
N VAL A 160 5.77 -14.21 -6.21
CA VAL A 160 5.47 -12.79 -6.36
C VAL A 160 6.49 -12.15 -7.30
N ARG A 161 6.00 -11.37 -8.27
CA ARG A 161 6.82 -10.59 -9.19
C ARG A 161 6.36 -9.14 -9.19
N VAL A 162 7.28 -8.21 -8.96
CA VAL A 162 7.01 -6.78 -9.04
C VAL A 162 7.51 -6.25 -10.38
N TYR A 163 6.61 -5.61 -11.14
CA TYR A 163 6.98 -4.99 -12.41
C TYR A 163 7.51 -3.57 -12.19
N ASP A 164 8.66 -3.25 -12.79
CA ASP A 164 9.18 -1.87 -12.87
C ASP A 164 8.60 -1.16 -14.11
N PRO A 165 7.78 -0.10 -13.97
CA PRO A 165 7.22 0.63 -15.09
C PRO A 165 8.20 1.63 -15.74
N ALA A 166 9.44 1.74 -15.27
CA ALA A 166 10.44 2.62 -15.89
C ALA A 166 10.65 2.24 -17.37
N GLY A 167 10.59 3.24 -18.26
CA GLY A 167 10.74 3.02 -19.70
C GLY A 167 9.53 2.38 -20.39
N LEU A 168 8.39 2.19 -19.69
CA LEU A 168 7.15 1.79 -20.34
C LEU A 168 6.64 2.96 -21.21
N PRO A 169 6.49 2.77 -22.54
CA PRO A 169 5.98 3.82 -23.41
C PRO A 169 4.52 4.16 -23.09
N GLN A 170 4.10 5.35 -23.54
CA GLN A 170 2.68 5.69 -23.53
C GLN A 170 1.90 4.79 -24.47
N LYS A 171 0.70 4.37 -24.06
CA LYS A 171 -0.15 3.55 -24.92
C LYS A 171 -0.50 4.29 -26.20
N ASP A 172 -0.14 3.65 -27.31
CA ASP A 172 -0.52 3.98 -28.68
C ASP A 172 -0.86 2.69 -29.46
N ASP A 173 -1.14 2.83 -30.76
CA ASP A 173 -1.51 1.73 -31.65
C ASP A 173 -0.29 1.08 -32.36
N VAL A 174 0.94 1.45 -32.02
CA VAL A 174 2.15 1.07 -32.80
C VAL A 174 3.18 0.33 -31.95
N GLN A 175 3.33 0.67 -30.67
CA GLN A 175 4.42 0.21 -29.80
C GLN A 175 4.15 -1.14 -29.11
N HIS A 176 3.26 -1.98 -29.67
CA HIS A 176 2.96 -3.30 -29.13
C HIS A 176 4.18 -4.23 -29.03
N CYS A 177 5.22 -3.98 -29.83
CA CYS A 177 6.45 -4.76 -29.82
C CYS A 177 7.50 -4.28 -28.81
N HIS A 178 7.24 -3.20 -28.07
CA HIS A 178 8.20 -2.66 -27.11
C HIS A 178 8.52 -3.67 -25.98
N PRO A 179 9.80 -3.87 -25.60
CA PRO A 179 10.18 -4.88 -24.61
C PRO A 179 9.40 -4.80 -23.30
N LYS A 180 9.26 -3.59 -22.72
CA LYS A 180 8.48 -3.36 -21.49
C LYS A 180 6.99 -3.70 -21.64
N VAL A 181 6.41 -3.49 -22.83
CA VAL A 181 5.01 -3.82 -23.09
C VAL A 181 4.83 -5.34 -23.17
N LYS A 182 5.76 -6.05 -23.84
CA LYS A 182 5.77 -7.51 -23.89
C LYS A 182 5.96 -8.11 -22.50
N GLU A 183 6.94 -7.61 -21.75
CA GLU A 183 7.22 -8.02 -20.37
C GLU A 183 5.97 -7.89 -19.49
N LEU A 184 5.32 -6.72 -19.47
CA LEU A 184 4.11 -6.50 -18.69
C LEU A 184 2.97 -7.46 -19.07
N ARG A 185 2.80 -7.72 -20.37
CA ARG A 185 1.76 -8.64 -20.86
C ARG A 185 2.04 -10.09 -20.49
N GLU A 186 3.29 -10.54 -20.64
CA GLU A 186 3.67 -11.89 -20.24
C GLU A 186 3.57 -12.08 -18.73
N LEU A 187 3.95 -11.08 -17.92
CA LEU A 187 3.74 -11.11 -16.47
C LEU A 187 2.26 -11.17 -16.11
N SER A 188 1.41 -10.38 -16.75
CA SER A 188 -0.03 -10.41 -16.49
C SER A 188 -0.68 -11.72 -16.91
N LYS A 189 -0.20 -12.34 -18.00
CA LYS A 189 -0.63 -13.68 -18.44
C LYS A 189 -0.15 -14.79 -17.51
N TRP A 190 1.02 -14.61 -16.91
CA TRP A 190 1.62 -15.55 -15.96
C TRP A 190 0.92 -15.52 -14.60
N SER A 191 0.39 -14.38 -14.16
CA SER A 191 -0.21 -14.24 -12.83
C SER A 191 -1.62 -14.81 -12.72
N ASP A 192 -1.92 -15.38 -11.56
CA ASP A 192 -3.26 -15.81 -11.13
C ASP A 192 -4.02 -14.67 -10.41
N GLY A 193 -3.29 -13.65 -9.93
CA GLY A 193 -3.87 -12.47 -9.30
C GLY A 193 -2.94 -11.27 -9.32
N HIS A 194 -3.49 -10.08 -9.10
CA HIS A 194 -2.73 -8.83 -9.10
C HIS A 194 -2.86 -8.07 -7.77
N VAL A 195 -1.80 -7.34 -7.41
CA VAL A 195 -1.83 -6.29 -6.40
C VAL A 195 -1.48 -4.96 -7.05
N TRP A 196 -2.36 -3.97 -6.91
CA TRP A 196 -2.25 -2.68 -7.56
C TRP A 196 -2.10 -1.56 -6.55
N VAL A 197 -0.97 -0.85 -6.59
CA VAL A 197 -0.66 0.22 -5.63
C VAL A 197 -0.41 1.54 -6.36
N SER A 198 -1.45 2.38 -6.48
CA SER A 198 -1.29 3.76 -6.97
C SER A 198 -1.29 4.74 -5.81
N PRO A 199 -0.40 5.75 -5.81
CA PRO A 199 -0.64 6.92 -4.97
C PRO A 199 -1.83 7.71 -5.55
N GLU A 200 -2.39 8.58 -4.71
CA GLU A 200 -3.36 9.57 -5.16
C GLU A 200 -2.62 10.82 -5.66
N GLN A 201 -2.96 11.28 -6.86
CA GLN A 201 -2.44 12.52 -7.41
C GLN A 201 -3.62 13.34 -7.97
N HIS A 202 -3.83 14.53 -7.41
CA HIS A 202 -4.97 15.40 -7.71
C HIS A 202 -6.33 14.71 -7.57
N GLY A 203 -6.51 13.88 -6.53
CA GLY A 203 -7.76 13.16 -6.28
C GLY A 203 -8.00 11.96 -7.21
N ASN A 204 -6.98 11.48 -7.92
CA ASN A 204 -7.13 10.38 -8.88
C ASN A 204 -5.93 9.42 -8.89
N LEU A 205 -6.11 8.27 -9.54
CA LEU A 205 -5.04 7.33 -9.88
C LEU A 205 -3.98 8.04 -10.75
N THR A 206 -2.73 7.63 -10.60
CA THR A 206 -1.64 8.20 -11.39
C THR A 206 -1.68 7.78 -12.85
N GLY A 207 -1.22 8.66 -13.74
CA GLY A 207 -1.05 8.32 -15.16
C GLY A 207 -0.06 7.18 -15.39
N ILE A 208 0.98 7.05 -14.56
CA ILE A 208 1.93 5.92 -14.62
C ILE A 208 1.23 4.60 -14.33
N PHE A 209 0.37 4.57 -13.30
CA PHE A 209 -0.40 3.38 -12.97
C PHE A 209 -1.40 3.05 -14.09
N LYS A 210 -2.19 4.04 -14.53
CA LYS A 210 -3.19 3.85 -15.57
C LYS A 210 -2.60 3.38 -16.90
N GLN A 211 -1.42 3.88 -17.29
CA GLN A 211 -0.71 3.43 -18.49
C GLN A 211 -0.35 1.95 -18.44
N GLN A 212 0.04 1.41 -17.29
CA GLN A 212 0.28 -0.04 -17.14
C GLN A 212 -0.99 -0.84 -17.43
N ILE A 213 -2.10 -0.46 -16.80
CA ILE A 213 -3.39 -1.13 -17.00
C ILE A 213 -3.84 -1.04 -18.45
N ASP A 214 -3.64 0.11 -19.08
CA ASP A 214 -4.04 0.33 -20.48
C ASP A 214 -3.26 -0.59 -21.45
N TRP A 215 -2.03 -0.99 -21.12
CA TRP A 215 -1.25 -1.93 -21.92
C TRP A 215 -1.70 -3.39 -21.80
N ILE A 216 -2.43 -3.75 -20.74
CA ILE A 216 -2.97 -5.09 -20.51
C ILE A 216 -4.30 -5.21 -21.30
N PRO A 217 -4.36 -6.04 -22.36
CA PRO A 217 -5.58 -6.20 -23.13
C PRO A 217 -6.63 -6.98 -22.32
N LEU A 218 -7.90 -6.62 -22.50
CA LEU A 218 -9.04 -7.34 -21.89
C LEU A 218 -9.12 -8.81 -22.34
N SER A 219 -8.61 -9.13 -23.51
CA SER A 219 -8.46 -10.49 -24.00
C SER A 219 -7.12 -10.68 -24.70
N SER A 220 -6.39 -11.72 -24.31
CA SER A 220 -5.30 -12.29 -25.09
C SER A 220 -5.73 -13.69 -25.53
N GLY A 221 -6.59 -13.77 -26.56
CA GLY A 221 -7.31 -15.00 -26.90
C GLY A 221 -8.53 -15.22 -25.98
N SER A 222 -8.59 -16.36 -25.28
CA SER A 222 -9.72 -16.72 -24.39
C SER A 222 -9.52 -16.35 -22.91
N VAL A 223 -8.33 -15.87 -22.54
CA VAL A 223 -8.00 -15.50 -21.15
C VAL A 223 -8.21 -14.00 -20.96
N ARG A 224 -8.89 -13.63 -19.87
CA ARG A 224 -9.10 -12.25 -19.41
C ARG A 224 -8.19 -11.99 -18.20
N PRO A 225 -6.96 -11.48 -18.37
CA PRO A 225 -5.94 -11.46 -17.30
C PRO A 225 -6.29 -10.59 -16.09
N THR A 226 -7.32 -9.77 -16.17
CA THR A 226 -7.71 -8.82 -15.11
C THR A 226 -9.11 -9.11 -14.53
N GLN A 227 -9.77 -10.19 -14.94
CA GLN A 227 -11.15 -10.49 -14.55
C GLN A 227 -11.27 -11.86 -13.88
#